data_AF-A0A1Q5N1F7-F1
#
_entry.id   AF-A0A1Q5N1F7-F1
#
_cell.length_a   1.000
_cell.length_b   1.000
_cell.length_c   1.000
_cell.angle_alpha   90.00
_cell.angle_beta   90.00
_cell.angle_gamma   90.00
#
_symmetry.space_group_name_H-M   'P 1'
#
loop_
_entity.id
_entity.type
_entity.pdbx_description
1 polymer ?
#
loop_
_entity_poly.entity_id
_entity_poly.type
_entity_poly.pdbx_seq_one_letter_code
_entity_poly.pdbx_strand_id
1 'polypeptide(L)'
;MSRSTCAACRVPVHTQFASFELVGPIVEGGLDPASDPAWAESGAKSPAEYARWAGHLCGMTCLRMALGADAPPLFALRDGALGYGAYTEDPDGAIHGLVYAPFADYVRESHGLDATVHRHLSPEEIPALLDAGRSVMASVHYAIRHPGRPAPGRGGHLVLLTSRTADGRGVHFHNPSGTSADTRAAELPLDEFARFFAGRGVSLAARA
;
A
#
# COMPACT_ATOMS: atom_id res chain seq x y z
N MET A 1 10.41 -16.20 6.76
CA MET A 1 9.94 -15.45 7.95
C MET A 1 8.43 -15.60 8.08
N SER A 2 7.91 -15.84 9.28
CA SER A 2 6.46 -16.06 9.50
C SER A 2 5.67 -14.85 9.02
N ARG A 3 4.79 -15.05 8.03
CA ARG A 3 3.91 -14.00 7.50
C ARG A 3 2.92 -13.62 8.61
N SER A 4 3.20 -12.53 9.33
CA SER A 4 2.34 -12.07 10.42
C SER A 4 1.02 -11.55 9.83
N THR A 5 -0.04 -12.34 9.99
CA THR A 5 -1.41 -11.86 9.80
C THR A 5 -1.77 -10.93 10.94
N CYS A 6 -2.34 -9.76 10.63
CA CYS A 6 -2.84 -8.85 11.64
C CYS A 6 -3.97 -9.52 12.44
N ALA A 7 -3.89 -9.48 13.77
CA ALA A 7 -4.91 -10.09 14.62
C ALA A 7 -6.28 -9.40 14.49
N ALA A 8 -6.30 -8.09 14.25
CA ALA A 8 -7.51 -7.28 14.15
C ALA A 8 -8.31 -7.57 12.87
N CYS A 9 -7.63 -7.73 11.72
CA CYS A 9 -8.29 -7.85 10.42
C CYS A 9 -7.99 -9.14 9.64
N ARG A 10 -7.11 -10.01 10.14
CA ARG A 10 -6.65 -11.27 9.50
C ARG A 10 -5.93 -11.11 8.15
N VAL A 11 -5.77 -9.89 7.65
CA VAL A 11 -4.98 -9.57 6.45
C VAL A 11 -3.48 -9.66 6.79
N PRO A 12 -2.60 -10.17 5.91
CA PRO A 12 -1.16 -10.13 6.13
C PRO A 12 -0.64 -8.68 6.16
N VAL A 13 0.36 -8.44 7.00
CA VAL A 13 1.08 -7.16 7.07
C VAL A 13 2.35 -7.29 6.23
N HIS A 14 2.52 -6.39 5.26
CA HIS A 14 3.72 -6.30 4.43
C HIS A 14 4.18 -4.85 4.28
N THR A 15 5.47 -4.68 4.00
CA THR A 15 6.09 -3.42 3.63
C THR A 15 6.53 -3.46 2.17
N GLN A 16 6.74 -2.28 1.56
CA GLN A 16 7.35 -2.17 0.22
C GLN A 16 8.86 -2.41 0.24
N PHE A 17 9.44 -2.44 1.45
CA PHE A 17 10.81 -2.85 1.72
C PHE A 17 10.82 -4.29 2.26
N ALA A 18 11.86 -5.07 1.95
CA ALA A 18 11.94 -6.49 2.26
C ALA A 18 12.15 -6.74 3.76
N SER A 19 12.97 -5.92 4.41
CA SER A 19 13.21 -5.96 5.85
C SER A 19 12.38 -4.92 6.60
N PHE A 20 11.58 -5.37 7.57
CA PHE A 20 10.73 -4.51 8.40
C PHE A 20 11.55 -3.47 9.19
N GLU A 21 12.60 -3.93 9.86
CA GLU A 21 13.52 -3.13 10.66
C GLU A 21 14.28 -2.07 9.85
N LEU A 22 14.40 -2.25 8.53
CA LEU A 22 15.10 -1.32 7.66
C LEU A 22 14.20 -0.24 7.04
N VAL A 23 12.87 -0.31 7.22
CA VAL A 23 11.95 0.70 6.67
C VAL A 23 12.31 2.11 7.15
N GLY A 24 12.46 2.31 8.46
CA GLY A 24 12.86 3.61 9.04
C GLY A 24 14.24 4.07 8.54
N PRO A 25 15.30 3.25 8.69
CA PRO A 25 16.61 3.54 8.12
C PRO A 25 16.59 3.95 6.64
N ILE A 26 15.77 3.31 5.80
CA ILE A 26 15.66 3.64 4.37
C ILE A 26 14.91 4.95 4.15
N VAL A 27 13.68 5.07 4.66
CA VAL A 27 12.78 6.19 4.31
C VAL A 27 13.05 7.48 5.06
N GLU A 28 13.78 7.41 6.19
CA GLU A 28 14.10 8.55 7.05
C GLU A 28 15.60 8.71 7.29
N GLY A 29 16.37 7.61 7.29
CA GLY A 29 17.81 7.61 7.57
C GLY A 29 18.71 7.67 6.34
N GLY A 30 18.16 7.57 5.13
CA GLY A 30 18.94 7.60 3.87
C GLY A 30 19.74 6.33 3.60
N LEU A 31 19.43 5.21 4.27
CA LEU A 31 20.02 3.91 3.94
C LEU A 31 19.63 3.51 2.50
N ASP A 32 20.61 3.12 1.70
CA ASP A 32 20.38 2.63 0.34
C ASP A 32 19.58 1.31 0.41
N PRO A 33 18.39 1.20 -0.21
CA PRO A 33 17.65 -0.06 -0.19
C PRO A 33 18.42 -1.23 -0.81
N ALA A 34 19.42 -1.00 -1.68
CA ALA A 34 20.28 -2.08 -2.19
C ALA A 34 21.04 -2.83 -1.07
N SER A 35 21.16 -2.23 0.12
CA SER A 35 21.80 -2.85 1.29
C SER A 35 20.87 -3.74 2.12
N ASP A 36 19.57 -3.79 1.80
CA ASP A 36 18.60 -4.65 2.48
C ASP A 36 18.93 -6.14 2.21
N PRO A 37 19.35 -6.93 3.21
CA PRO A 37 19.82 -8.30 2.98
C PRO A 37 18.72 -9.23 2.47
N ALA A 38 17.45 -8.87 2.65
CA ALA A 38 16.29 -9.63 2.22
C ALA A 38 15.77 -9.21 0.85
N TRP A 39 16.45 -8.31 0.12
CA TRP A 39 15.98 -7.78 -1.18
C TRP A 39 15.53 -8.87 -2.15
N ALA A 40 16.19 -10.03 -2.17
CA ALA A 40 15.87 -11.15 -3.06
C ALA A 40 14.48 -11.76 -2.78
N GLU A 41 13.99 -11.70 -1.54
CA GLU A 41 12.65 -12.19 -1.17
C GLU A 41 11.52 -11.35 -1.79
N SER A 42 11.82 -10.13 -2.23
CA SER A 42 10.87 -9.30 -2.98
C SER A 42 10.56 -9.84 -4.39
N GLY A 43 11.44 -10.70 -4.93
CA GLY A 43 11.42 -11.17 -6.31
C GLY A 43 12.20 -10.29 -7.30
N ALA A 44 12.89 -9.25 -6.82
CA ALA A 44 13.82 -8.49 -7.66
C ALA A 44 14.96 -9.37 -8.18
N LYS A 45 15.47 -9.06 -9.38
CA LYS A 45 16.56 -9.78 -10.05
C LYS A 45 17.94 -9.32 -9.57
N SER A 46 18.03 -8.15 -8.94
CA SER A 46 19.26 -7.61 -8.40
C SER A 46 18.99 -6.60 -7.27
N PRO A 47 19.99 -6.30 -6.42
CA PRO A 47 19.88 -5.23 -5.42
C PRO A 47 19.60 -3.87 -6.06
N ALA A 48 20.20 -3.59 -7.22
CA ALA A 48 20.01 -2.33 -7.95
C ALA A 48 18.58 -2.17 -8.46
N GLU A 49 17.98 -3.24 -8.99
CA GLU A 49 16.57 -3.22 -9.40
C GLU A 49 15.66 -3.03 -8.18
N TYR A 50 15.96 -3.70 -7.06
CA TYR A 50 15.22 -3.53 -5.83
C TYR A 50 15.26 -2.07 -5.34
N ALA A 51 16.46 -1.48 -5.24
CA ALA A 51 16.63 -0.10 -4.80
C ALA A 51 15.90 0.91 -5.67
N ARG A 52 15.94 0.71 -6.99
CA ARG A 52 15.23 1.55 -7.95
C ARG A 52 13.72 1.56 -7.72
N TRP A 53 13.14 0.41 -7.42
CA TRP A 53 11.68 0.25 -7.37
C TRP A 53 11.07 0.33 -5.98
N ALA A 54 11.79 -0.04 -4.91
CA ALA A 54 11.23 -0.21 -3.57
C ALA A 54 10.47 1.04 -3.07
N GLY A 55 10.90 2.25 -3.45
CA GLY A 55 10.21 3.51 -3.13
C GLY A 55 8.83 3.70 -3.77
N HIS A 56 8.52 2.99 -4.86
CA HIS A 56 7.36 3.21 -5.71
C HIS A 56 6.26 2.14 -5.59
N LEU A 57 6.54 1.06 -4.84
CA LEU A 57 5.70 -0.14 -4.81
C LEU A 57 4.66 -0.17 -3.68
N CYS A 58 4.36 0.95 -3.01
CA CYS A 58 3.31 1.01 -1.99
C CYS A 58 1.97 0.42 -2.47
N GLY A 59 1.57 0.73 -3.71
CA GLY A 59 0.36 0.18 -4.32
C GLY A 59 0.40 -1.33 -4.55
N MET A 60 1.53 -1.87 -5.03
CA MET A 60 1.69 -3.32 -5.18
C MET A 60 1.77 -4.04 -3.83
N THR A 61 2.35 -3.41 -2.81
CA THR A 61 2.32 -3.95 -1.44
C THR A 61 0.89 -3.99 -0.91
N CYS A 62 0.08 -2.95 -1.14
CA CYS A 62 -1.34 -2.96 -0.80
C CYS A 62 -2.09 -4.09 -1.52
N LEU A 63 -1.88 -4.27 -2.82
CA LEU A 63 -2.48 -5.38 -3.56
C LEU A 63 -2.03 -6.73 -2.98
N ARG A 64 -0.73 -6.92 -2.72
CA ARG A 64 -0.18 -8.15 -2.14
C ARG A 64 -0.86 -8.49 -0.81
N MET A 65 -1.08 -7.48 0.04
CA MET A 65 -1.81 -7.68 1.30
C MET A 65 -3.27 -8.06 1.06
N ALA A 66 -3.95 -7.39 0.14
CA ALA A 66 -5.35 -7.70 -0.21
C ALA A 66 -5.54 -9.09 -0.82
N LEU A 67 -4.55 -9.60 -1.56
CA LEU A 67 -4.55 -10.96 -2.12
C LEU A 67 -4.28 -12.06 -1.07
N GLY A 68 -3.76 -11.71 0.11
CA GLY A 68 -3.57 -12.64 1.21
C GLY A 68 -2.32 -13.52 1.11
N ALA A 69 -2.37 -14.69 1.73
CA ALA A 69 -1.21 -15.56 1.93
C ALA A 69 -0.63 -16.14 0.63
N ASP A 70 -1.47 -16.33 -0.40
CA ASP A 70 -1.05 -16.92 -1.67
C ASP A 70 -0.62 -15.86 -2.70
N ALA A 71 -0.52 -14.60 -2.28
CA ALA A 71 -0.12 -13.50 -3.15
C ALA A 71 1.28 -13.75 -3.77
N PRO A 72 1.47 -13.44 -5.07
CA PRO A 72 2.77 -13.48 -5.73
C PRO A 72 3.83 -12.60 -5.04
N PRO A 73 5.13 -12.82 -5.32
CA PRO A 73 6.19 -11.90 -4.93
C PRO A 73 5.92 -10.47 -5.41
N LEU A 74 6.41 -9.48 -4.65
CA LEU A 74 6.13 -8.06 -4.90
C LEU A 74 6.54 -7.62 -6.32
N PHE A 75 7.69 -8.09 -6.79
CA PHE A 75 8.21 -7.74 -8.12
C PHE A 75 7.47 -8.47 -9.26
N ALA A 76 6.89 -9.65 -9.01
CA ALA A 76 5.98 -10.28 -9.96
C ALA A 76 4.68 -9.48 -10.11
N LEU A 77 4.16 -8.92 -9.00
CA LEU A 77 3.00 -8.03 -9.04
C LEU A 77 3.30 -6.73 -9.79
N ARG A 78 4.50 -6.15 -9.58
CA ARG A 78 4.99 -5.00 -10.35
C ARG A 78 5.03 -5.32 -11.84
N ASP A 79 5.61 -6.45 -12.24
CA ASP A 79 5.75 -6.81 -13.66
C ASP A 79 4.40 -6.96 -14.34
N GLY A 80 3.44 -7.61 -13.67
CA GLY A 80 2.06 -7.68 -14.15
C GLY A 80 1.44 -6.29 -14.30
N ALA A 81 1.58 -5.42 -13.29
CA ALA A 81 1.05 -4.06 -13.33
C ALA A 81 1.68 -3.20 -14.44
N LEU A 82 2.99 -3.33 -14.69
CA LEU A 82 3.68 -2.69 -15.81
C LEU A 82 3.11 -3.13 -17.16
N GLY A 83 2.80 -4.41 -17.32
CA GLY A 83 2.19 -4.94 -18.55
C GLY A 83 0.83 -4.30 -18.90
N TYR A 84 0.12 -3.77 -17.90
CA TYR A 84 -1.15 -3.05 -18.09
C TYR A 84 -0.97 -1.52 -18.16
N GLY A 85 0.27 -1.01 -18.05
CA GLY A 85 0.53 0.43 -18.00
C GLY A 85 0.14 1.09 -16.67
N ALA A 86 0.08 0.32 -15.58
CA ALA A 86 -0.21 0.86 -14.25
C ALA A 86 0.98 1.60 -13.61
N TYR A 87 2.17 1.45 -14.18
CA TYR A 87 3.36 2.24 -13.88
C TYR A 87 3.97 2.74 -15.19
N THR A 88 4.50 3.95 -15.16
CA THR A 88 5.18 4.58 -16.30
C THR A 88 6.53 5.13 -15.86
N GLU A 89 7.47 5.14 -16.81
CA GLU A 89 8.80 5.72 -16.65
C GLU A 89 8.97 6.86 -17.65
N ASP A 90 9.51 7.97 -17.19
CA ASP A 90 9.95 9.06 -18.08
C ASP A 90 11.23 8.66 -18.84
N PRO A 91 11.58 9.35 -19.94
CA PRO A 91 12.80 9.06 -20.70
C PRO A 91 14.11 9.15 -19.90
N ASP A 92 14.11 9.92 -18.80
CA ASP A 92 15.25 10.05 -17.87
C ASP A 92 15.27 8.95 -16.78
N GLY A 93 14.28 8.05 -16.80
CA GLY A 93 14.17 6.91 -15.90
C GLY A 93 13.39 7.18 -14.61
N ALA A 94 12.74 8.35 -14.46
CA ALA A 94 11.88 8.63 -13.31
C ALA A 94 10.62 7.77 -13.31
N ILE A 95 10.34 7.08 -12.19
CA ILE A 95 9.18 6.20 -12.03
C ILE A 95 8.02 7.00 -11.41
N HIS A 96 6.89 7.02 -12.09
CA HIS A 96 5.66 7.65 -11.59
C HIS A 96 4.89 6.75 -10.64
N GLY A 97 4.00 7.37 -9.85
CA GLY A 97 3.09 6.65 -8.96
C GLY A 97 2.08 5.79 -9.72
N LEU A 98 1.47 4.84 -9.01
CA LEU A 98 0.49 3.90 -9.57
C LEU A 98 -0.68 4.61 -10.27
N VAL A 99 -0.94 4.26 -11.52
CA VAL A 99 -2.07 4.77 -12.32
C VAL A 99 -3.30 3.87 -12.09
N TYR A 100 -4.38 4.43 -11.53
CA TYR A 100 -5.48 3.62 -10.95
C TYR A 100 -6.34 2.86 -11.95
N ALA A 101 -6.63 3.43 -13.12
CA ALA A 101 -7.46 2.77 -14.12
C ALA A 101 -6.81 1.49 -14.67
N PRO A 102 -5.60 1.53 -15.27
CA PRO A 102 -4.89 0.33 -15.70
C PRO A 102 -4.57 -0.64 -14.55
N PHE A 103 -4.32 -0.13 -13.34
CA PHE A 103 -4.19 -0.98 -12.16
C PHE A 103 -5.48 -1.78 -11.88
N ALA A 104 -6.64 -1.14 -11.92
CA ALA A 104 -7.90 -1.81 -11.67
C ALA A 104 -8.21 -2.87 -12.76
N ASP A 105 -7.82 -2.63 -14.01
CA ASP A 105 -7.90 -3.60 -15.09
C ASP A 105 -7.01 -4.81 -14.82
N TYR A 106 -5.73 -4.58 -14.47
CA TYR A 106 -4.80 -5.63 -14.05
C TYR A 106 -5.35 -6.49 -12.91
N VAL A 107 -5.87 -5.86 -11.86
CA VAL A 107 -6.44 -6.56 -10.70
C VAL A 107 -7.66 -7.40 -11.08
N ARG A 108 -8.54 -6.86 -11.93
CA ARG A 108 -9.73 -7.57 -12.39
C ARG A 108 -9.37 -8.77 -13.26
N GLU A 109 -8.47 -8.59 -14.22
CA GLU A 109 -8.18 -9.61 -15.22
C GLU A 109 -7.21 -10.69 -14.74
N SER A 110 -6.18 -10.30 -13.96
CA SER A 110 -5.11 -11.22 -13.56
C SER A 110 -5.32 -11.85 -12.19
N HIS A 111 -6.11 -11.22 -11.32
CA HIS A 111 -6.28 -11.67 -9.92
C HIS A 111 -7.73 -11.96 -9.53
N GLY A 112 -8.69 -11.75 -10.44
CA GLY A 112 -10.09 -12.11 -10.23
C GLY A 112 -10.77 -11.36 -9.08
N LEU A 113 -10.24 -10.21 -8.67
CA LEU A 113 -10.91 -9.31 -7.72
C LEU A 113 -11.84 -8.36 -8.48
N ASP A 114 -12.82 -7.79 -7.78
CA ASP A 114 -13.47 -6.57 -8.24
C ASP A 114 -12.68 -5.34 -7.78
N ALA A 115 -12.48 -4.38 -8.67
CA ALA A 115 -11.69 -3.18 -8.43
C ALA A 115 -12.40 -1.94 -9.00
N THR A 116 -12.75 -1.01 -8.10
CA THR A 116 -13.44 0.24 -8.44
C THR A 116 -12.53 1.43 -8.16
N VAL A 117 -12.32 2.27 -9.17
CA VAL A 117 -11.52 3.49 -9.05
C VAL A 117 -12.40 4.64 -8.55
N HIS A 118 -12.00 5.22 -7.42
CA HIS A 118 -12.64 6.40 -6.84
C HIS A 118 -11.74 7.62 -7.09
N ARG A 119 -12.08 8.42 -8.11
CA ARG A 119 -11.36 9.67 -8.42
C ARG A 119 -11.66 10.78 -7.39
N HIS A 120 -12.85 10.72 -6.82
CA HIS A 120 -13.30 11.52 -5.70
C HIS A 120 -13.93 10.54 -4.70
N LEU A 121 -13.37 10.50 -3.50
CA LEU A 121 -13.85 9.69 -2.38
C LEU A 121 -13.78 10.56 -1.14
N SER A 122 -14.90 10.76 -0.47
CA SER A 122 -14.93 11.45 0.81
C SER A 122 -14.50 10.50 1.94
N PRO A 123 -13.90 11.00 3.03
CA PRO A 123 -13.60 10.16 4.20
C PRO A 123 -14.84 9.43 4.74
N GLU A 124 -16.01 10.07 4.70
CA GLU A 124 -17.28 9.57 5.24
C GLU A 124 -17.84 8.39 4.42
N GLU A 125 -17.44 8.26 3.15
CA GLU A 125 -17.82 7.13 2.29
C GLU A 125 -16.99 5.86 2.58
N ILE A 126 -15.80 6.01 3.17
CA ILE A 126 -14.87 4.90 3.44
C ILE A 126 -15.50 3.84 4.36
N PRO A 127 -16.12 4.17 5.52
CA PRO A 127 -16.76 3.18 6.37
C PRO A 127 -17.77 2.30 5.65
N ALA A 128 -18.59 2.87 4.76
CA ALA A 128 -19.59 2.10 4.01
C ALA A 128 -18.95 1.09 3.04
N LEU A 129 -17.82 1.44 2.40
CA LEU A 129 -17.06 0.50 1.58
C LEU A 129 -16.51 -0.66 2.42
N LEU A 130 -15.96 -0.36 3.60
CA LEU A 130 -15.43 -1.35 4.53
C LEU A 130 -16.55 -2.27 5.06
N ASP A 131 -17.69 -1.71 5.43
CA ASP A 131 -18.87 -2.44 5.91
C ASP A 131 -19.46 -3.35 4.81
N ALA A 132 -19.28 -2.99 3.54
CA ALA A 132 -19.62 -3.83 2.38
C ALA A 132 -18.58 -4.93 2.09
N GLY A 133 -17.61 -5.14 2.97
CA GLY A 133 -16.57 -6.17 2.83
C GLY A 133 -15.46 -5.81 1.84
N ARG A 134 -15.35 -4.54 1.44
CA ARG A 134 -14.27 -4.08 0.58
C ARG A 134 -13.05 -3.68 1.41
N SER A 135 -11.87 -3.83 0.85
CA SER A 135 -10.69 -3.09 1.30
C SER A 135 -10.50 -1.84 0.42
N VAL A 136 -9.81 -0.82 0.94
CA VAL A 136 -9.59 0.43 0.21
C VAL A 136 -8.11 0.77 0.15
N MET A 137 -7.54 0.79 -1.05
CA MET A 137 -6.24 1.37 -1.33
C MET A 137 -6.38 2.90 -1.37
N ALA A 138 -6.14 3.55 -0.23
CA ALA A 138 -6.35 4.97 -0.05
C ALA A 138 -5.08 5.77 -0.35
N SER A 139 -5.20 6.83 -1.16
CA SER A 139 -4.10 7.76 -1.41
C SER A 139 -3.92 8.70 -0.22
N VAL A 140 -2.74 8.66 0.37
CA VAL A 140 -2.39 9.47 1.54
C VAL A 140 -1.03 10.11 1.35
N HIS A 141 -0.72 11.11 2.18
CA HIS A 141 0.64 11.61 2.30
C HIS A 141 1.50 10.65 3.13
N TYR A 142 2.76 10.43 2.73
CA TYR A 142 3.67 9.49 3.41
C TYR A 142 3.97 9.89 4.87
N ALA A 143 3.74 11.14 5.24
CA ALA A 143 3.85 11.63 6.63
C ALA A 143 2.88 10.93 7.60
N ILE A 144 1.90 10.17 7.11
CA ILE A 144 1.02 9.33 7.95
C ILE A 144 1.79 8.31 8.80
N ARG A 145 3.08 8.05 8.51
CA ARG A 145 4.01 7.33 9.42
C ARG A 145 4.07 7.95 10.82
N HIS A 146 3.82 9.26 10.93
CA HIS A 146 3.88 10.05 12.16
C HIS A 146 2.59 10.88 12.33
N PRO A 147 1.45 10.26 12.68
CA PRO A 147 0.14 10.92 12.68
C PRO A 147 0.04 12.11 13.65
N GLY A 148 0.83 12.08 14.74
CA GLY A 148 0.97 13.19 15.68
C GLY A 148 1.70 14.43 15.13
N ARG A 149 2.22 14.39 13.90
CA ARG A 149 2.85 15.53 13.22
C ARG A 149 1.89 16.16 12.20
N PRO A 150 2.08 17.44 11.82
CA PRO A 150 1.31 18.04 10.73
C PRO A 150 1.49 17.27 9.42
N ALA A 151 0.41 17.18 8.62
CA ALA A 151 0.49 16.65 7.26
C ALA A 151 0.96 17.77 6.32
N PRO A 152 2.18 17.69 5.74
CA PRO A 152 2.69 18.77 4.89
C PRO A 152 2.06 18.78 3.48
N GLY A 153 1.26 17.77 3.14
CA GLY A 153 0.60 17.64 1.85
C GLY A 153 -0.40 16.48 1.81
N ARG A 154 -0.86 16.14 0.60
CA ARG A 154 -1.79 15.02 0.34
C ARG A 154 -1.30 14.18 -0.84
N GLY A 155 -1.37 12.85 -0.71
CA GLY A 155 -0.99 11.89 -1.75
C GLY A 155 0.51 11.58 -1.82
N GLY A 156 0.92 10.81 -2.83
CA GLY A 156 2.29 10.31 -2.99
C GLY A 156 2.56 8.97 -2.30
N HIS A 157 1.59 8.45 -1.53
CA HIS A 157 1.65 7.14 -0.90
C HIS A 157 0.28 6.44 -0.96
N LEU A 158 0.28 5.12 -0.84
CA LEU A 158 -0.93 4.29 -0.73
C LEU A 158 -0.86 3.46 0.56
N VAL A 159 -1.99 3.39 1.27
CA VAL A 159 -2.21 2.47 2.39
C VAL A 159 -3.42 1.60 2.11
N LEU A 160 -3.49 0.41 2.73
CA LEU A 160 -4.63 -0.49 2.59
C LEU A 160 -5.51 -0.38 3.84
N LEU A 161 -6.68 0.25 3.72
CA LEU A 161 -7.71 0.22 4.74
C LEU A 161 -8.39 -1.15 4.71
N THR A 162 -8.45 -1.83 5.85
CA THR A 162 -8.95 -3.23 5.94
C THR A 162 -10.19 -3.39 6.79
N SER A 163 -10.41 -2.51 7.77
CA SER A 163 -11.61 -2.53 8.60
C SER A 163 -11.82 -1.18 9.29
N ARG A 164 -12.99 -1.01 9.93
CA ARG A 164 -13.17 0.03 10.92
C ARG A 164 -12.43 -0.35 12.21
N THR A 165 -12.14 0.65 13.05
CA THR A 165 -11.71 0.39 14.43
C THR A 165 -12.83 -0.29 15.21
N ALA A 166 -12.49 -0.98 16.31
CA ALA A 166 -13.47 -1.70 17.12
C ALA A 166 -14.59 -0.81 17.69
N ASP A 167 -14.30 0.46 17.94
CA ASP A 167 -15.28 1.46 18.39
C ASP A 167 -16.08 2.11 17.24
N GLY A 168 -15.78 1.75 15.99
CA GLY A 168 -16.42 2.24 14.77
C GLY A 168 -16.10 3.69 14.39
N ARG A 169 -15.27 4.40 15.16
CA ARG A 169 -15.00 5.85 14.94
C ARG A 169 -13.80 6.13 14.04
N GLY A 170 -13.06 5.09 13.66
CA GLY A 170 -11.85 5.22 12.87
C GLY A 170 -11.70 4.11 11.84
N VAL A 171 -10.52 4.09 11.23
CA VAL A 171 -10.10 3.11 10.25
C VAL A 171 -8.85 2.37 10.74
N HIS A 172 -8.84 1.06 10.55
CA HIS A 172 -7.65 0.23 10.67
C HIS A 172 -7.05 0.02 9.28
N PHE A 173 -5.73 0.19 9.17
CA PHE A 173 -5.03 0.13 7.89
C PHE A 173 -3.63 -0.43 7.99
N HIS A 174 -3.17 -1.00 6.87
CA HIS A 174 -1.79 -1.41 6.71
C HIS A 174 -1.02 -0.36 5.89
N ASN A 175 0.12 0.07 6.42
CA ASN A 175 1.01 1.06 5.82
C ASN A 175 2.27 0.39 5.26
N PRO A 176 2.43 0.31 3.93
CA PRO A 176 3.61 -0.26 3.28
C PRO A 176 4.96 0.37 3.68
N SER A 177 4.94 1.57 4.26
CA SER A 177 6.14 2.29 4.70
C SER A 177 6.14 2.60 6.21
N GLY A 178 5.38 1.83 7.01
CA GLY A 178 5.39 1.94 8.48
C GLY A 178 6.74 1.53 9.06
N THR A 179 7.28 2.35 9.96
CA THR A 179 8.63 2.20 10.54
C THR A 179 8.65 1.38 11.84
N SER A 180 7.49 1.14 12.44
CA SER A 180 7.27 0.33 13.64
C SER A 180 6.11 -0.65 13.42
N ALA A 181 5.90 -1.61 14.34
CA ALA A 181 4.74 -2.49 14.27
C ALA A 181 3.42 -1.69 14.24
N ASP A 182 3.28 -0.74 15.16
CA ASP A 182 2.07 0.07 15.35
C ASP A 182 1.79 1.03 14.18
N THR A 183 2.81 1.39 13.40
CA THR A 183 2.64 2.23 12.20
C THR A 183 2.48 1.41 10.92
N ARG A 184 2.83 0.11 10.93
CA ARG A 184 2.61 -0.82 9.82
C ARG A 184 1.19 -1.37 9.80
N ALA A 185 0.62 -1.67 10.95
CA ALA A 185 -0.80 -1.97 11.13
C ALA A 185 -1.33 -1.00 12.17
N ALA A 186 -1.95 0.07 11.69
CA ALA A 186 -2.29 1.23 12.50
C ALA A 186 -3.80 1.47 12.52
N GLU A 187 -4.24 2.15 13.56
CA GLU A 187 -5.60 2.66 13.69
C GLU A 187 -5.55 4.17 13.83
N LEU A 188 -6.45 4.88 13.16
CA LEU A 188 -6.64 6.32 13.34
C LEU A 188 -8.13 6.67 13.38
N PRO A 189 -8.54 7.64 14.21
CA PRO A 189 -9.80 8.34 14.05
C PRO A 189 -9.98 8.82 12.60
N LEU A 190 -11.22 8.80 12.10
CA LEU A 190 -11.48 9.10 10.69
C LEU A 190 -11.07 10.53 10.30
N ASP A 191 -11.30 11.49 11.19
CA ASP A 191 -10.90 12.88 11.03
C ASP A 191 -9.36 13.05 11.02
N GLU A 192 -8.66 12.30 11.86
CA GLU A 192 -7.20 12.28 11.85
C GLU A 192 -6.64 11.68 10.56
N PHE A 193 -7.21 10.56 10.09
CA PHE A 193 -6.87 9.95 8.80
C PHE A 193 -7.12 10.93 7.63
N ALA A 194 -8.25 11.65 7.65
CA ALA A 194 -8.64 12.60 6.62
C ALA A 194 -7.62 13.74 6.41
N ARG A 195 -6.81 14.07 7.42
CA ARG A 195 -5.72 15.06 7.31
C ARG A 195 -4.68 14.66 6.27
N PHE A 196 -4.41 13.35 6.14
CA PHE A 196 -3.43 12.80 5.20
C PHE A 196 -4.06 12.35 3.88
N PHE A 197 -5.35 12.05 3.89
CA PHE A 197 -6.09 11.49 2.76
C PHE A 197 -6.21 12.47 1.60
N ALA A 198 -5.98 11.97 0.40
CA ALA A 198 -5.94 12.75 -0.83
C ALA A 198 -7.27 12.73 -1.61
N GLY A 199 -8.34 12.20 -1.01
CA GLY A 199 -9.69 12.18 -1.57
C GLY A 199 -9.89 11.23 -2.74
N ARG A 200 -9.06 10.18 -2.85
CA ARG A 200 -9.07 9.22 -3.96
C ARG A 200 -8.46 7.88 -3.57
N GLY A 201 -8.81 6.84 -4.32
CA GLY A 201 -8.26 5.50 -4.10
C GLY A 201 -8.87 4.45 -5.02
N VAL A 202 -8.63 3.19 -4.68
CA VAL A 202 -9.21 2.04 -5.36
C VAL A 202 -9.78 1.10 -4.31
N SER A 203 -11.06 0.74 -4.40
CA SER A 203 -11.65 -0.26 -3.51
C SER A 203 -11.61 -1.63 -4.16
N LEU A 204 -11.26 -2.65 -3.38
CA LEU A 204 -11.10 -4.03 -3.81
C LEU A 204 -12.07 -4.95 -3.07
N ALA A 205 -12.60 -5.95 -3.75
CA ALA A 205 -13.43 -7.01 -3.16
C ALA A 205 -13.15 -8.35 -3.86
N ALA A 206 -13.38 -9.45 -3.16
CA ALA A 206 -13.52 -10.74 -3.85
C ALA A 206 -14.69 -10.64 -4.84
N ARG A 207 -14.59 -11.30 -6.00
CA ARG A 207 -15.75 -11.45 -6.87
C ARG A 207 -16.80 -12.32 -6.17
N ALA A 208 -18.05 -11.88 -6.24
CA ALA A 208 -19.21 -12.64 -5.80
C ALA A 208 -19.42 -13.87 -6.69
#